data_AF-A0A951WXH2-F1
#
_entry.id   AF-A0A951WXH2-F1
#
_cell.length_a   1.000
_cell.length_b   1.000
_cell.length_c   1.000
_cell.angle_alpha   90.00
_cell.angle_beta   90.00
_cell.angle_gamma   90.00
#
_symmetry.space_group_name_H-M   'P 1'
#
loop_
_entity.id
_entity.type
_entity.pdbx_description
1 polymer ?
#
loop_
_entity_poly.entity_id
_entity_poly.type
_entity_poly.pdbx_seq_one_letter_code
_entity_poly.pdbx_strand_id
1 'polypeptide(L)'
;MKTYFYERTAYHLSDQPVPSCFTRLDENFDRQFASFEEAYTHPCVVMAESLCARMADVEMYAFLIEDARKRHTVDPKAEEKVAILTRSFLTGYLGAGRALLDVGAAVLAALYELPLDNANCTFANGEFWHQLVAKAPNTHRRYHPLRLFLTEFLRWSMETAHRIPPIMVVENQFGKYAPRDIKLQVIDDSHLTLAGMSQVPLQVHWIDPLRLHDRWKPQFMILCEKICVDLEKHVERAQ
;
A
#
# COMPACT_ATOMS: atom_id res chain seq x y z
N MET A 1 -8.68 27.42 8.02
CA MET A 1 -9.73 26.50 8.50
C MET A 1 -9.43 25.06 8.01
N LYS A 2 -9.35 24.08 8.91
CA LYS A 2 -8.90 22.69 8.62
C LYS A 2 -9.92 21.91 7.79
N THR A 3 -9.45 21.11 6.84
CA THR A 3 -10.29 20.30 5.94
C THR A 3 -10.67 18.95 6.54
N TYR A 4 -9.86 18.46 7.49
CA TYR A 4 -10.04 17.17 8.18
C TYR A 4 -10.20 15.99 7.20
N PHE A 5 -9.52 16.03 6.04
CA PHE A 5 -9.72 15.00 5.01
C PHE A 5 -9.42 13.57 5.51
N TYR A 6 -8.54 13.42 6.49
CA TYR A 6 -8.22 12.13 7.10
C TYR A 6 -9.40 11.53 7.91
N GLU A 7 -10.36 12.34 8.37
CA GLU A 7 -11.54 11.85 9.09
C GLU A 7 -12.55 11.15 8.17
N ARG A 8 -12.42 11.29 6.85
CA ARG A 8 -13.23 10.56 5.85
C ARG A 8 -12.56 9.27 5.37
N THR A 9 -11.54 8.81 6.09
CA THR A 9 -10.77 7.62 5.75
C THR A 9 -10.92 6.54 6.82
N ALA A 10 -10.32 5.37 6.59
CA ALA A 10 -10.29 4.31 7.59
C ALA A 10 -9.58 4.72 8.90
N TYR A 11 -8.80 5.81 8.92
CA TYR A 11 -8.25 6.36 10.17
C TYR A 11 -9.32 6.79 11.16
N HIS A 12 -10.50 7.21 10.69
CA HIS A 12 -11.61 7.57 11.59
C HIS A 12 -12.18 6.36 12.35
N LEU A 13 -11.98 5.16 11.80
CA LEU A 13 -12.47 3.90 12.38
C LEU A 13 -11.43 3.25 13.31
N SER A 14 -10.25 3.85 13.45
CA SER A 14 -9.09 3.26 14.10
C SER A 14 -8.56 4.15 15.22
N ASP A 15 -8.10 3.54 16.32
CA ASP A 15 -7.37 4.25 17.38
C ASP A 15 -5.91 4.57 16.99
N GLN A 16 -5.49 4.18 15.78
CA GLN A 16 -4.14 4.48 15.28
C GLN A 16 -4.00 5.96 14.94
N PRO A 17 -2.86 6.59 15.29
CA PRO A 17 -2.63 7.98 14.96
C PRO A 17 -2.53 8.19 13.46
N VAL A 18 -3.20 9.23 12.95
CA VAL A 18 -3.04 9.68 11.57
C VAL A 18 -1.57 10.06 11.31
N PRO A 19 -0.96 9.64 10.19
CA PRO A 19 0.39 10.06 9.81
C PRO A 19 0.57 11.57 9.83
N SER A 20 1.68 12.02 10.41
CA SER A 20 1.96 13.46 10.59
C SER A 20 2.11 14.24 9.28
N CYS A 21 2.42 13.58 8.16
CA CYS A 21 2.43 14.24 6.85
C CYS A 21 1.02 14.72 6.45
N PHE A 22 -0.03 13.96 6.75
CA PHE A 22 -1.40 14.35 6.43
C PHE A 22 -1.92 15.45 7.37
N THR A 23 -1.59 15.39 8.66
CA THR A 23 -1.98 16.45 9.60
C THR A 23 -1.27 17.77 9.30
N ARG A 24 0.01 17.73 8.93
CA ARG A 24 0.76 18.93 8.49
C ARG A 24 0.21 19.50 7.18
N LEU A 25 -0.14 18.65 6.22
CA LEU A 25 -0.75 19.07 4.96
C LEU A 25 -2.10 19.75 5.20
N ASP A 26 -2.93 19.21 6.10
CA ASP A 26 -4.20 19.83 6.50
C ASP A 26 -3.99 21.20 7.19
N GLU A 27 -2.94 21.34 7.99
CA GLU A 27 -2.54 22.64 8.56
C GLU A 27 -2.02 23.63 7.52
N ASN A 28 -1.41 23.16 6.43
CA ASN A 28 -1.05 24.01 5.30
C ASN A 28 -2.34 24.50 4.60
N PHE A 29 -3.26 23.58 4.26
CA PHE A 29 -4.55 23.94 3.66
C PHE A 29 -5.36 24.91 4.52
N ASP A 30 -5.32 24.74 5.84
CA ASP A 30 -5.94 25.64 6.82
C ASP A 30 -5.47 27.10 6.69
N ARG A 31 -4.20 27.31 6.32
CA ARG A 31 -3.64 28.65 6.11
C ARG A 31 -3.92 29.21 4.72
N GLN A 32 -4.13 28.33 3.74
CA GLN A 32 -4.23 28.70 2.32
C GLN A 32 -5.66 29.03 1.88
N PHE A 33 -6.68 28.37 2.45
CA PHE A 33 -8.07 28.54 2.02
C PHE A 33 -8.89 29.37 3.00
N ALA A 34 -9.69 30.30 2.48
CA ALA A 34 -10.54 31.16 3.29
C ALA A 34 -11.88 30.50 3.65
N SER A 35 -12.35 29.53 2.86
CA SER A 35 -13.64 28.87 3.04
C SER A 35 -13.61 27.36 2.77
N PHE A 36 -14.58 26.62 3.34
CA PHE A 36 -14.69 25.17 3.16
C PHE A 36 -14.96 24.80 1.69
N GLU A 37 -15.82 25.55 1.02
CA GLU A 37 -16.22 25.29 -0.37
C GLU A 37 -15.02 25.41 -1.33
N GLU A 38 -14.17 26.40 -1.08
CA GLU A 38 -12.91 26.59 -1.83
C GLU A 38 -11.94 25.44 -1.60
N ALA A 39 -11.72 25.05 -0.34
CA ALA A 39 -10.81 23.96 -0.02
C ALA A 39 -11.28 22.61 -0.62
N TYR A 40 -12.57 22.29 -0.52
CA TYR A 40 -13.11 21.01 -0.99
C TYR A 40 -13.15 20.87 -2.51
N THR A 41 -13.17 21.99 -3.23
CA THR A 41 -13.12 21.99 -4.70
C THR A 41 -11.70 22.06 -5.24
N HIS A 42 -10.71 22.36 -4.40
CA HIS A 42 -9.32 22.48 -4.82
C HIS A 42 -8.70 21.10 -5.17
N PRO A 43 -8.12 20.91 -6.37
CA PRO A 43 -7.59 19.61 -6.80
C PRO A 43 -6.57 18.98 -5.85
N CYS A 44 -5.70 19.79 -5.22
CA CYS A 44 -4.71 19.28 -4.28
C CYS A 44 -5.34 18.68 -3.01
N VAL A 45 -6.50 19.19 -2.55
CA VAL A 45 -7.20 18.64 -1.38
C VAL A 45 -7.82 17.29 -1.74
N VAL A 46 -8.43 17.18 -2.92
CA VAL A 46 -8.98 15.90 -3.44
C VAL A 46 -7.88 14.85 -3.60
N MET A 47 -6.73 15.25 -4.14
CA MET A 47 -5.55 14.39 -4.27
C MET A 47 -5.01 13.95 -2.90
N ALA A 48 -4.93 14.87 -1.93
CA ALA A 48 -4.50 14.59 -0.56
C ALA A 48 -5.43 13.57 0.14
N GLU A 49 -6.74 13.78 0.05
CA GLU A 49 -7.74 12.86 0.60
C GLU A 49 -7.63 11.47 -0.02
N SER A 50 -7.49 11.39 -1.34
CA SER A 50 -7.34 10.13 -2.05
C SER A 50 -6.08 9.38 -1.62
N LEU A 51 -4.95 10.08 -1.49
CA LEU A 51 -3.69 9.51 -1.02
C LEU A 51 -3.81 9.01 0.43
N CYS A 52 -4.41 9.82 1.30
CA CYS A 52 -4.63 9.50 2.70
C CYS A 52 -5.53 8.27 2.86
N ALA A 53 -6.64 8.22 2.11
CA ALA A 53 -7.57 7.10 2.13
C ALA A 53 -6.88 5.79 1.78
N ARG A 54 -6.04 5.76 0.74
CA ARG A 54 -5.32 4.55 0.35
C ARG A 54 -4.27 4.12 1.37
N MET A 55 -3.60 5.07 2.03
CA MET A 55 -2.69 4.73 3.14
C MET A 55 -3.46 4.17 4.34
N ALA A 56 -4.61 4.76 4.67
CA ALA A 56 -5.48 4.26 5.73
C ALA A 56 -5.96 2.83 5.44
N ASP A 57 -6.31 2.53 4.19
CA ASP A 57 -6.71 1.18 3.76
C ASP A 57 -5.56 0.16 3.96
N VAL A 58 -4.32 0.54 3.62
CA VAL A 58 -3.13 -0.30 3.84
C VAL A 58 -2.95 -0.64 5.31
N GLU A 59 -3.03 0.35 6.20
CA GLU A 59 -2.90 0.13 7.63
C GLU A 59 -4.07 -0.66 8.21
N MET A 60 -5.29 -0.41 7.75
CA MET A 60 -6.48 -1.17 8.14
C MET A 60 -6.33 -2.66 7.81
N TYR A 61 -5.90 -3.01 6.60
CA TYR A 61 -5.68 -4.42 6.25
C TYR A 61 -4.54 -5.06 7.06
N ALA A 62 -3.46 -4.33 7.35
CA ALA A 62 -2.41 -4.83 8.23
C ALA A 62 -2.93 -5.12 9.65
N PHE A 63 -3.75 -4.21 10.19
CA PHE A 63 -4.43 -4.39 11.47
C PHE A 63 -5.35 -5.62 11.44
N LEU A 64 -6.15 -5.81 10.40
CA LEU A 64 -7.04 -6.97 10.27
C LEU A 64 -6.25 -8.30 10.25
N ILE A 65 -5.08 -8.34 9.61
CA ILE A 65 -4.19 -9.52 9.64
C ILE A 65 -3.70 -9.77 11.07
N GLU A 66 -3.22 -8.74 11.75
CA GLU A 66 -2.70 -8.85 13.12
C GLU A 66 -3.79 -9.26 14.12
N ASP A 67 -4.96 -8.63 14.04
CA ASP A 67 -6.12 -8.89 14.89
C ASP A 67 -6.67 -10.32 14.69
N ALA A 68 -6.81 -10.77 13.43
CA ALA A 68 -7.20 -12.14 13.13
C ALA A 68 -6.24 -13.16 13.74
N ARG A 69 -4.94 -12.85 13.74
CA ARG A 69 -3.92 -13.69 14.37
C ARG A 69 -4.02 -13.67 15.89
N LYS A 70 -4.31 -12.52 16.52
CA LYS A 70 -4.43 -12.42 18.00
C LYS A 70 -5.68 -13.11 18.54
N ARG A 71 -6.87 -12.87 17.96
CA ARG A 71 -8.18 -13.35 18.47
C ARG A 71 -8.35 -14.86 18.50
N HIS A 72 -7.58 -15.57 17.68
CA HIS A 72 -7.74 -17.00 17.45
C HIS A 72 -6.51 -17.80 17.92
N THR A 73 -5.83 -17.30 18.96
CA THR A 73 -4.67 -17.95 19.58
C THR A 73 -5.04 -19.13 20.50
N VAL A 74 -6.29 -19.21 20.96
CA VAL A 74 -6.68 -20.12 22.07
C VAL A 74 -7.47 -21.35 21.62
N ASP A 75 -8.07 -21.33 20.42
CA ASP A 75 -8.93 -22.42 19.92
C ASP A 75 -8.26 -23.17 18.75
N PRO A 76 -7.91 -24.47 18.91
CA PRO A 76 -7.37 -25.30 17.83
C PRO A 76 -8.27 -25.40 16.60
N LYS A 77 -9.60 -25.30 16.76
CA LYS A 77 -10.55 -25.26 15.64
C LYS A 77 -10.54 -23.91 14.90
N ALA A 78 -10.02 -22.87 15.56
CA ALA A 78 -9.87 -21.54 14.96
C ALA A 78 -8.56 -21.39 14.17
N GLU A 79 -7.60 -22.32 14.27
CA GLU A 79 -6.31 -22.22 13.56
C GLU A 79 -6.47 -22.14 12.04
N GLU A 80 -7.35 -22.97 11.46
CA GLU A 80 -7.67 -22.94 10.04
C GLU A 80 -8.31 -21.61 9.64
N LYS A 81 -9.21 -21.09 10.49
CA LYS A 81 -9.85 -19.79 10.29
C LYS A 81 -8.82 -18.66 10.25
N VAL A 82 -7.78 -18.67 11.09
CA VAL A 82 -6.71 -17.66 11.04
C VAL A 82 -5.96 -17.70 9.72
N ALA A 83 -5.62 -18.90 9.25
CA ALA A 83 -4.91 -19.06 7.98
C ALA A 83 -5.74 -18.55 6.80
N ILE A 84 -7.05 -18.85 6.78
CA ILE A 84 -7.98 -18.31 5.76
C ILE A 84 -8.02 -16.79 5.82
N LEU A 85 -8.31 -16.21 6.99
CA LEU A 85 -8.43 -14.76 7.18
C LEU A 85 -7.14 -14.03 6.82
N THR A 86 -5.98 -14.53 7.27
CA THR A 86 -4.66 -13.96 6.97
C THR A 86 -4.43 -13.89 5.46
N ARG A 87 -4.73 -14.97 4.73
CA ARG A 87 -4.54 -15.03 3.27
C ARG A 87 -5.50 -14.09 2.54
N SER A 88 -6.78 -14.07 2.92
CA SER A 88 -7.77 -13.18 2.32
C SER A 88 -7.46 -11.71 2.57
N PHE A 89 -7.11 -11.34 3.81
CA PHE A 89 -6.73 -9.97 4.14
C PHE A 89 -5.41 -9.55 3.51
N LEU A 90 -4.47 -10.47 3.27
CA LEU A 90 -3.25 -10.17 2.52
C LEU A 90 -3.54 -9.77 1.06
N THR A 91 -4.48 -10.41 0.40
CA THR A 91 -4.91 -9.98 -0.94
C THR A 91 -5.47 -8.55 -0.90
N GLY A 92 -6.29 -8.23 0.10
CA GLY A 92 -6.78 -6.88 0.35
C GLY A 92 -5.65 -5.87 0.61
N TYR A 93 -4.68 -6.24 1.44
CA TYR A 93 -3.48 -5.45 1.75
C TYR A 93 -2.65 -5.12 0.49
N LEU A 94 -2.38 -6.13 -0.35
CA LEU A 94 -1.63 -5.94 -1.60
C LEU A 94 -2.40 -5.06 -2.58
N GLY A 95 -3.73 -5.22 -2.66
CA GLY A 95 -4.61 -4.36 -3.45
C GLY A 95 -4.62 -2.91 -2.97
N ALA A 96 -4.74 -2.69 -1.66
CA ALA A 96 -4.71 -1.35 -1.06
C ALA A 96 -3.35 -0.67 -1.30
N GLY A 97 -2.24 -1.39 -1.14
CA GLY A 97 -0.92 -0.85 -1.42
C GLY A 97 -0.72 -0.53 -2.89
N ARG A 98 -1.23 -1.37 -3.81
CA ARG A 98 -1.20 -1.07 -5.26
C ARG A 98 -2.00 0.19 -5.57
N ALA A 99 -3.19 0.33 -4.98
CA ALA A 99 -4.02 1.52 -5.15
C ALA A 99 -3.34 2.79 -4.58
N LEU A 100 -2.61 2.68 -3.47
CA LEU A 100 -1.79 3.78 -2.94
C LEU A 100 -0.68 4.20 -3.92
N LEU A 101 0.00 3.23 -4.53
CA LEU A 101 1.03 3.50 -5.54
C LEU A 101 0.45 4.15 -6.81
N ASP A 102 -0.69 3.67 -7.29
CA ASP A 102 -1.35 4.24 -8.47
C ASP A 102 -1.89 5.65 -8.20
N VAL A 103 -2.48 5.90 -7.02
CA VAL A 103 -2.86 7.26 -6.61
C VAL A 103 -1.61 8.15 -6.53
N GLY A 104 -0.52 7.68 -5.93
CA GLY A 104 0.70 8.48 -5.85
C GLY A 104 1.29 8.83 -7.22
N ALA A 105 1.26 7.90 -8.16
CA ALA A 105 1.67 8.15 -9.54
C ALA A 105 0.73 9.13 -10.25
N ALA A 106 -0.59 8.98 -10.09
CA ALA A 106 -1.58 9.89 -10.65
C ALA A 106 -1.47 11.32 -10.10
N VAL A 107 -1.20 11.47 -8.80
CA VAL A 107 -0.95 12.78 -8.18
C VAL A 107 0.28 13.43 -8.80
N LEU A 108 1.40 12.72 -8.92
CA LEU A 108 2.60 13.26 -9.57
C LEU A 108 2.36 13.57 -11.04
N ALA A 109 1.63 12.73 -11.76
CA ALA A 109 1.28 12.99 -13.16
C ALA A 109 0.48 14.28 -13.32
N ALA A 110 -0.49 14.52 -12.44
CA ALA A 110 -1.31 15.72 -12.46
C ALA A 110 -0.53 16.97 -12.06
N LEU A 111 0.22 16.93 -10.94
CA LEU A 111 0.98 18.08 -10.44
C LEU A 111 2.06 18.55 -11.42
N TYR A 112 2.66 17.63 -12.17
CA TYR A 112 3.74 17.94 -13.12
C TYR A 112 3.28 17.90 -14.59
N GLU A 113 1.97 17.85 -14.84
CA GLU A 113 1.36 17.87 -16.18
C GLU A 113 2.06 16.90 -17.15
N LEU A 114 2.23 15.64 -16.70
CA LEU A 114 2.86 14.61 -17.50
C LEU A 114 1.91 14.23 -18.65
N PRO A 115 2.38 14.14 -19.91
CA PRO A 115 1.55 13.82 -21.07
C PRO A 115 1.27 12.31 -21.14
N LEU A 116 0.54 11.79 -20.16
CA LEU A 116 0.23 10.37 -19.99
C LEU A 116 -1.28 10.18 -19.86
N ASP A 117 -1.79 9.12 -20.48
CA ASP A 117 -3.16 8.68 -20.23
C ASP A 117 -3.28 8.08 -18.83
N ASN A 118 -4.50 8.08 -18.26
CA ASN A 118 -4.76 7.57 -16.92
C ASN A 118 -4.24 6.13 -16.70
N ALA A 119 -4.35 5.26 -17.71
CA ALA A 119 -3.86 3.88 -17.64
C ALA A 119 -2.33 3.78 -17.50
N ASN A 120 -1.61 4.81 -17.95
CA ASN A 120 -0.15 4.88 -17.94
C ASN A 120 0.42 5.57 -16.70
N CYS A 121 -0.44 6.19 -15.88
CA CYS A 121 -0.09 6.87 -14.63
C CYS A 121 0.20 5.86 -13.50
N THR A 122 1.27 5.09 -13.65
CA THR A 122 1.68 4.08 -12.67
C THR A 122 3.19 4.01 -12.54
N PHE A 123 3.69 3.78 -11.32
CA PHE A 123 5.12 3.59 -11.07
C PHE A 123 5.72 2.35 -11.76
N ALA A 124 4.88 1.41 -12.20
CA ALA A 124 5.29 0.25 -12.99
C ALA A 124 5.72 0.60 -14.41
N ASN A 125 5.24 1.73 -14.94
CA ASN A 125 5.45 2.11 -16.32
C ASN A 125 6.78 2.85 -16.49
N GLY A 126 7.65 2.36 -17.38
CA GLY A 126 8.90 3.03 -17.72
C GLY A 126 8.67 4.46 -18.26
N GLU A 127 7.63 4.63 -19.08
CA GLU A 127 7.30 5.91 -19.71
C GLU A 127 6.92 6.97 -18.68
N PHE A 128 6.23 6.58 -17.60
CA PHE A 128 5.93 7.48 -16.47
C PHE A 128 7.20 8.15 -15.94
N TRP A 129 8.25 7.36 -15.73
CA TRP A 129 9.51 7.88 -15.22
C TRP A 129 10.28 8.71 -16.23
N HIS A 130 10.21 8.35 -17.52
CA HIS A 130 10.79 9.14 -18.60
C HIS A 130 10.14 10.53 -18.68
N GLN A 131 8.82 10.60 -18.62
CA GLN A 131 8.11 11.88 -18.60
C GLN A 131 8.42 12.69 -17.33
N LEU A 132 8.48 12.04 -16.16
CA LEU A 132 8.79 12.73 -14.91
C LEU A 132 10.22 13.31 -14.90
N VAL A 133 11.22 12.60 -15.44
CA VAL A 133 12.59 13.14 -15.51
C VAL A 133 12.71 14.27 -16.53
N ALA A 134 11.97 14.20 -17.64
CA ALA A 134 11.95 15.25 -18.66
C ALA A 134 11.31 16.55 -18.16
N LYS A 135 10.19 16.45 -17.43
CA LYS A 135 9.43 17.61 -16.92
C LYS A 135 9.94 18.13 -15.59
N ALA A 136 10.32 17.24 -14.66
CA ALA A 136 10.67 17.57 -13.28
C ALA A 136 11.85 16.72 -12.76
N PRO A 137 13.08 16.94 -13.25
CA PRO A 137 14.24 16.09 -12.93
C PRO A 137 14.59 16.08 -11.42
N ASN A 138 14.40 17.20 -10.73
CA ASN A 138 14.62 17.26 -9.27
C ASN A 138 13.58 16.45 -8.50
N THR A 139 12.34 16.39 -8.99
CA THR A 139 11.30 15.52 -8.43
C THR A 139 11.67 14.07 -8.69
N HIS A 140 11.96 13.68 -9.93
CA HIS A 140 12.43 12.33 -10.25
C HIS A 140 13.55 11.84 -9.32
N ARG A 141 14.60 12.65 -9.09
CA ARG A 141 15.71 12.33 -8.18
C ARG A 141 15.25 12.07 -6.73
N ARG A 142 14.26 12.79 -6.22
CA ARG A 142 13.73 12.60 -4.85
C ARG A 142 13.00 11.27 -4.69
N TYR A 143 12.39 10.74 -5.74
CA TYR A 143 11.65 9.47 -5.72
C TYR A 143 12.51 8.28 -6.15
N HIS A 144 13.65 8.50 -6.82
CA HIS A 144 14.55 7.44 -7.25
C HIS A 144 14.94 6.42 -6.16
N PRO A 145 15.22 6.81 -4.89
CA PRO A 145 15.53 5.84 -3.83
C PRO A 145 14.41 4.83 -3.53
N LEU A 146 13.16 5.15 -3.87
CA LEU A 146 12.01 4.27 -3.64
C LEU A 146 11.86 3.19 -4.71
N ARG A 147 12.62 3.22 -5.81
CA ARG A 147 12.43 2.30 -6.94
C ARG A 147 12.49 0.82 -6.57
N LEU A 148 13.43 0.43 -5.72
CA LEU A 148 13.55 -0.98 -5.30
C LEU A 148 12.29 -1.44 -4.56
N PHE A 149 11.80 -0.62 -3.64
CA PHE A 149 10.56 -0.86 -2.92
C PHE A 149 9.36 -0.93 -3.89
N LEU A 150 9.22 0.04 -4.79
CA LEU A 150 8.11 0.10 -5.74
C LEU A 150 8.08 -1.16 -6.61
N THR A 151 9.23 -1.54 -7.21
CA THR A 151 9.34 -2.75 -8.02
C THR A 151 9.02 -4.00 -7.23
N GLU A 152 9.54 -4.13 -6.00
CA GLU A 152 9.29 -5.28 -5.16
C GLU A 152 7.79 -5.41 -4.81
N PHE A 153 7.18 -4.33 -4.31
CA PHE A 153 5.78 -4.36 -3.90
C PHE A 153 4.86 -4.65 -5.10
N LEU A 154 5.12 -4.00 -6.23
CA LEU A 154 4.36 -4.22 -7.46
C LEU A 154 4.46 -5.66 -7.94
N ARG A 155 5.65 -6.26 -7.89
CA ARG A 155 5.85 -7.68 -8.18
C ARG A 155 4.98 -8.56 -7.29
N TRP A 156 4.99 -8.33 -5.98
CA TRP A 156 4.14 -9.07 -5.02
C TRP A 156 2.65 -8.94 -5.33
N SER A 157 2.19 -7.73 -5.69
CA SER A 157 0.79 -7.49 -6.04
C SER A 157 0.36 -8.21 -7.33
N MET A 158 1.24 -8.33 -8.33
CA MET A 158 0.93 -9.01 -9.60
C MET A 158 1.02 -10.53 -9.47
N GLU A 159 1.98 -11.02 -8.70
CA GLU A 159 2.26 -12.45 -8.55
C GLU A 159 1.45 -13.09 -7.43
N THR A 160 0.49 -12.40 -6.81
CA THR A 160 -0.22 -12.86 -5.61
C THR A 160 -0.79 -14.28 -5.75
N ALA A 161 -1.35 -14.62 -6.91
CA ALA A 161 -1.89 -15.96 -7.19
C ALA A 161 -0.84 -17.08 -7.15
N HIS A 162 0.44 -16.74 -7.34
CA HIS A 162 1.58 -17.66 -7.29
C HIS A 162 2.30 -17.67 -5.92
N ARG A 163 1.94 -16.73 -5.04
CA ARG A 163 2.59 -16.51 -3.74
C ARG A 163 1.74 -17.00 -2.57
N ILE A 164 0.41 -16.96 -2.70
CA ILE A 164 -0.53 -17.37 -1.66
C ILE A 164 -1.05 -18.78 -1.99
N PRO A 165 -0.46 -19.86 -1.45
CA PRO A 165 -0.90 -21.21 -1.78
C PRO A 165 -2.29 -21.51 -1.21
N PRO A 166 -3.07 -22.43 -1.81
CA PRO A 166 -4.23 -23.02 -1.14
C PRO A 166 -3.82 -23.71 0.17
N ILE A 167 -4.71 -23.76 1.18
CA ILE A 167 -4.39 -24.37 2.48
C ILE A 167 -4.00 -25.85 2.34
N MET A 168 -4.68 -26.58 1.46
CA MET A 168 -4.37 -27.99 1.16
C MET A 168 -2.91 -28.20 0.70
N VAL A 169 -2.32 -27.23 0.00
CA VAL A 169 -0.90 -27.30 -0.42
C VAL A 169 0.02 -27.26 0.81
N VAL A 170 -0.28 -26.39 1.77
CA VAL A 170 0.48 -26.31 3.02
C VAL A 170 0.34 -27.58 3.85
N GLU A 171 -0.87 -28.14 3.92
CA GLU A 171 -1.13 -29.40 4.64
C GLU A 171 -0.45 -30.60 3.98
N ASN A 172 -0.36 -30.64 2.66
CA ASN A 172 0.37 -31.69 1.94
C ASN A 172 1.88 -31.62 2.21
N GLN A 173 2.44 -30.42 2.36
CA GLN A 173 3.88 -30.23 2.56
C GLN A 173 4.31 -30.45 4.01
N PHE A 174 3.51 -29.99 4.98
CA PHE A 174 3.89 -29.97 6.39
C PHE A 174 3.02 -30.89 7.28
N GLY A 175 2.07 -31.59 6.68
CA GLY A 175 1.08 -32.42 7.37
C GLY A 175 -0.13 -31.62 7.88
N LYS A 176 -1.24 -32.33 8.12
CA LYS A 176 -2.50 -31.77 8.66
C LYS A 176 -2.29 -30.97 9.96
N TYR A 177 -1.34 -31.41 10.78
CA TYR A 177 -0.99 -30.81 12.07
C TYR A 177 0.22 -29.88 11.99
N ALA A 178 0.51 -29.32 10.81
CA ALA A 178 1.58 -28.35 10.64
C ALA A 178 1.45 -27.21 11.67
N PRO A 179 2.56 -26.76 12.29
CA PRO A 179 2.55 -25.64 13.21
C PRO A 179 1.82 -24.42 12.62
N ARG A 180 1.06 -23.75 13.47
CA ARG A 180 0.28 -22.55 13.11
C ARG A 180 1.09 -21.54 12.31
N ASP A 181 2.31 -21.24 12.74
CA ASP A 181 3.16 -20.23 12.09
C ASP A 181 3.45 -20.56 10.62
N ILE A 182 3.56 -21.84 10.27
CA ILE A 182 3.75 -22.28 8.88
C ILE A 182 2.47 -22.05 8.07
N LYS A 183 1.30 -22.32 8.65
CA LYS A 183 -0.01 -22.09 7.99
C LYS A 183 -0.28 -20.63 7.68
N LEU A 184 0.37 -19.70 8.39
CA LEU A 184 0.24 -18.25 8.21
C LEU A 184 1.22 -17.66 7.18
N GLN A 185 2.17 -18.45 6.70
CA GLN A 185 3.18 -18.01 5.75
C GLN A 185 2.70 -18.11 4.30
N VAL A 186 3.37 -17.32 3.47
CA VAL A 186 3.22 -17.30 2.01
C VAL A 186 4.55 -17.61 1.35
N ILE A 187 4.50 -17.97 0.07
CA ILE A 187 5.68 -18.40 -0.69
C ILE A 187 6.37 -17.20 -1.30
N ASP A 188 7.68 -17.11 -1.10
CA ASP A 188 8.55 -16.15 -1.78
C ASP A 188 9.47 -16.85 -2.82
N ASP A 189 8.87 -17.38 -3.89
CA ASP A 189 9.58 -17.90 -5.06
C ASP A 189 9.00 -17.32 -6.37
N SER A 190 9.84 -16.70 -7.20
CA SER A 190 9.45 -16.14 -8.51
C SER A 190 9.29 -17.17 -9.62
N HIS A 191 9.76 -18.40 -9.43
CA HIS A 191 9.69 -19.47 -10.42
C HIS A 191 8.49 -20.40 -10.18
N LEU A 192 7.86 -20.30 -9.01
CA LEU A 192 6.70 -21.12 -8.69
C LEU A 192 5.49 -20.69 -9.53
N THR A 193 4.90 -21.65 -10.22
CA THR A 193 3.64 -21.45 -10.95
C THR A 193 2.48 -22.03 -10.15
N LEU A 194 1.25 -21.61 -10.48
CA LEU A 194 0.05 -22.16 -9.84
C LEU A 194 -0.05 -23.68 -10.03
N ALA A 195 0.28 -24.18 -11.21
CA ALA A 195 0.31 -25.63 -11.49
C ALA A 195 1.40 -26.36 -10.67
N GLY A 196 2.55 -25.71 -10.47
CA GLY A 196 3.66 -26.22 -9.67
C GLY A 196 3.40 -26.22 -8.16
N MET A 197 2.34 -25.57 -7.67
CA MET A 197 2.06 -25.49 -6.22
C MET A 197 1.78 -26.85 -5.57
N SER A 198 1.30 -27.84 -6.33
CA SER A 198 1.10 -29.19 -5.79
C SER A 198 2.41 -29.93 -5.50
N GLN A 199 3.52 -29.45 -6.06
CA GLN A 199 4.85 -30.06 -5.99
C GLN A 199 5.87 -29.09 -5.40
N VAL A 200 5.44 -28.21 -4.49
CA VAL A 200 6.30 -27.20 -3.88
C VAL A 200 7.53 -27.88 -3.28
N PRO A 201 8.76 -27.49 -3.71
CA PRO A 201 9.96 -28.05 -3.14
C PRO A 201 10.02 -27.82 -1.64
N LEU A 202 10.57 -28.79 -0.90
CA LEU A 202 10.77 -28.68 0.55
C LEU A 202 11.63 -27.45 0.94
N GLN A 203 12.44 -26.94 0.01
CA GLN A 203 13.36 -25.81 0.21
C GLN A 203 12.78 -24.44 -0.19
N VAL A 204 11.48 -24.33 -0.52
CA VAL A 204 10.91 -23.04 -0.92
C VAL A 204 11.00 -22.02 0.24
N HIS A 205 11.24 -20.75 -0.09
CA HIS A 205 11.29 -19.70 0.91
C HIS A 205 9.88 -19.33 1.37
N TRP A 206 9.60 -19.51 2.66
CA TRP A 206 8.35 -19.11 3.29
C TRP A 206 8.56 -17.81 4.06
N ILE A 207 7.65 -16.85 3.88
CA ILE A 207 7.71 -15.56 4.54
C ILE A 207 6.41 -15.27 5.26
N ASP A 208 6.52 -14.62 6.42
CA ASP A 208 5.37 -14.10 7.14
C ASP A 208 4.90 -12.79 6.49
N PRO A 209 3.63 -12.69 6.06
CA PRO A 209 3.01 -11.45 5.59
C PRO A 209 3.25 -10.22 6.49
N LEU A 210 3.27 -10.36 7.81
CA LEU A 210 3.51 -9.21 8.70
C LEU A 210 4.96 -8.70 8.62
N ARG A 211 5.94 -9.57 8.33
CA ARG A 211 7.33 -9.14 8.08
C ARG A 211 7.45 -8.31 6.81
N LEU A 212 6.64 -8.62 5.80
CA LEU A 212 6.55 -7.81 4.59
C LEU A 212 5.98 -6.43 4.92
N HIS A 213 4.94 -6.36 5.76
CA HIS A 213 4.38 -5.10 6.24
C HIS A 213 5.41 -4.25 6.99
N ASP A 214 6.11 -4.81 7.97
CA ASP A 214 7.14 -4.09 8.75
C ASP A 214 8.21 -3.45 7.86
N ARG A 215 8.55 -4.13 6.77
CA ARG A 215 9.53 -3.64 5.78
C ARG A 215 8.96 -2.57 4.84
N TRP A 216 7.72 -2.73 4.40
CA TRP A 216 7.11 -1.85 3.39
C TRP A 216 6.43 -0.62 3.97
N LYS A 217 5.86 -0.70 5.17
CA LYS A 217 5.18 0.42 5.82
C LYS A 217 6.05 1.68 5.88
N PRO A 218 7.33 1.64 6.31
CA PRO A 218 8.15 2.84 6.31
C PRO A 218 8.33 3.46 4.92
N GLN A 219 8.39 2.64 3.87
CA GLN A 219 8.54 3.11 2.49
C GLN A 219 7.26 3.74 1.95
N PHE A 220 6.09 3.19 2.28
CA PHE A 220 4.80 3.82 2.01
C PHE A 220 4.68 5.17 2.70
N MET A 221 5.12 5.27 3.96
CA MET A 221 5.12 6.52 4.71
C MET A 221 6.04 7.57 4.09
N ILE A 222 7.25 7.18 3.68
CA ILE A 222 8.18 8.07 2.96
C ILE A 222 7.58 8.53 1.62
N LEU A 223 6.89 7.64 0.89
CA LEU A 223 6.19 8.00 -0.33
C LEU A 223 5.10 9.04 -0.06
N CYS A 224 4.24 8.80 0.93
CA CYS A 224 3.17 9.72 1.30
C CYS A 224 3.73 11.08 1.72
N GLU A 225 4.79 11.11 2.54
CA GLU A 225 5.44 12.35 2.96
C GLU A 225 5.98 13.15 1.78
N LYS A 226 6.67 12.50 0.84
CA LYS A 226 7.18 13.16 -0.36
C LYS A 226 6.07 13.78 -1.21
N ILE A 227 4.95 13.05 -1.37
CA ILE A 227 3.82 13.53 -2.17
C ILE A 227 3.09 14.66 -1.45
N CYS A 228 2.92 14.59 -0.12
CA CYS A 228 2.35 15.70 0.67
C CYS A 228 3.17 16.98 0.48
N VAL A 229 4.50 16.90 0.53
CA VAL A 229 5.39 18.04 0.25
C VAL A 229 5.21 18.58 -1.18
N ASP A 230 4.91 17.71 -2.15
CA ASP A 230 4.63 18.16 -3.51
C ASP A 230 3.26 18.85 -3.62
N LEU A 231 2.25 18.35 -2.93
CA LEU A 231 0.93 18.99 -2.84
C LEU A 231 1.02 20.37 -2.19
N GLU A 232 1.72 20.52 -1.06
CA GLU A 232 1.95 21.81 -0.37
C GLU A 232 2.52 22.84 -1.35
N LYS A 233 3.59 22.48 -2.06
CA LYS A 233 4.27 23.38 -3.01
C LYS A 233 3.40 23.80 -4.19
N HIS A 234 2.47 22.96 -4.62
CA HIS A 234 1.60 23.30 -5.76
C HIS A 234 0.41 24.15 -5.32
N VAL A 235 -0.12 23.96 -4.11
CA VAL A 235 -1.10 24.90 -3.54
C VAL A 235 -0.51 26.29 -3.42
N GLU A 236 0.72 26.41 -2.92
CA GLU A 236 1.42 27.71 -2.77
C GLU A 236 1.71 28.42 -4.10
N ARG A 237 1.76 27.69 -5.23
CA ARG A 237 2.04 28.27 -6.56
C ARG A 237 0.79 28.61 -7.36
N ALA A 238 -0.37 28.09 -6.95
CA ALA A 238 -1.64 28.30 -7.65
C ALA A 238 -2.34 29.62 -7.24
N GLN A 239 -1.82 30.30 -6.22
CA GLN A 239 -2.20 31.65 -5.79
C GLN A 239 -1.35 32.71 -6.47
#